data_AF-A0A2E8A8G9-F1
#
_entry.id   AF-A0A2E8A8G9-F1
#
_cell.length_a   1.000
_cell.length_b   1.000
_cell.length_c   1.000
_cell.angle_alpha   90.00
_cell.angle_beta   90.00
_cell.angle_gamma   90.00
#
_symmetry.space_group_name_H-M   'P 1'
#
loop_
_entity.id
_entity.type
_entity.pdbx_description
1 polymer ?
#
loop_
_entity_poly.entity_id
_entity_poly.type
_entity_poly.pdbx_seq_one_letter_code
_entity_poly.pdbx_strand_id
1 'polypeptide(L)' 'MEFYDITEDDIPHPGEYILYVPSQSIVLCGAYTGSHIKALHNGKVIKDRAENFKKIKIGMKEKKQKFVSRCKACGK' A
#
# COMPACT_ATOMS: atom_id res chain seq x y z
N MET A 1 9.37 13.13 3.68
CA MET A 1 8.49 11.95 3.63
C MET A 1 8.79 11.15 4.89
N GLU A 2 7.80 10.96 5.76
CA GLU A 2 7.97 10.20 7.01
C GLU A 2 7.41 8.80 6.82
N PHE A 3 8.10 7.79 7.33
CA PHE A 3 7.66 6.40 7.31
C PHE A 3 7.31 5.94 8.71
N TYR A 4 6.26 5.13 8.84
CA TYR A 4 5.83 4.58 10.12
C TYR A 4 5.43 3.11 9.97
N ASP A 5 5.48 2.40 11.09
CA ASP A 5 5.25 0.95 11.09
C ASP A 5 3.78 0.62 10.83
N ILE A 6 3.56 -0.49 10.15
CA ILE A 6 2.21 -1.03 9.94
C ILE A 6 1.75 -1.65 11.25
N THR A 7 0.58 -1.22 11.73
CA THR A 7 -0.07 -1.76 12.93
C THR A 7 -1.37 -2.47 12.56
N GLU A 8 -1.94 -3.21 13.50
CA GLU A 8 -3.25 -3.87 13.30
C GLU A 8 -4.38 -2.86 13.05
N ASP A 9 -4.29 -1.68 13.67
CA ASP A 9 -5.26 -0.59 13.50
C ASP A 9 -5.07 0.18 12.18
N ASP A 10 -3.87 0.14 11.59
CA ASP A 10 -3.54 0.91 10.39
C ASP A 10 -2.83 0.05 9.34
N ILE A 11 -3.56 -0.91 8.80
CA ILE A 11 -3.09 -1.78 7.73
C ILE A 11 -2.95 -1.03 6.39
N PRO A 12 -2.08 -1.47 5.48
CA PRO A 12 -2.02 -0.91 4.13
C PRO A 12 -3.15 -1.47 3.26
N HIS A 13 -3.77 -0.60 2.49
CA HIS A 13 -4.84 -0.92 1.57
C HIS A 13 -4.34 -1.07 0.13
N PRO A 14 -5.04 -1.85 -0.72
CA PRO A 14 -4.74 -1.92 -2.14
C PRO A 14 -4.72 -0.52 -2.79
N GLY A 15 -3.69 -0.25 -3.58
CA GLY A 15 -3.48 1.03 -4.25
C GLY A 15 -2.71 2.07 -3.41
N GLU A 16 -2.35 1.77 -2.17
CA GLU A 16 -1.50 2.65 -1.36
C GLU A 16 -0.02 2.47 -1.68
N TYR A 17 0.75 3.56 -1.67
CA TYR A 17 2.20 3.49 -1.72
C TYR A 17 2.77 3.22 -0.33
N ILE A 18 3.67 2.24 -0.24
CA ILE A 18 4.36 1.83 0.97
C ILE A 18 5.85 1.68 0.70
N LEU A 19 6.68 1.80 1.73
CA LEU A 19 8.11 1.53 1.63
C LEU A 19 8.35 0.03 1.83
N TYR A 20 9.11 -0.59 0.93
CA TYR A 20 9.72 -1.90 1.13
C TYR A 20 11.13 -1.71 1.68
N VAL A 21 11.34 -2.05 2.95
CA VAL A 21 12.55 -1.75 3.73
C VAL A 21 13.79 -2.46 3.20
N PRO A 22 13.76 -3.76 2.84
CA PRO A 22 14.95 -4.48 2.37
C PRO A 22 15.61 -3.85 1.15
N SER A 23 14.83 -3.32 0.21
CA SER A 23 15.35 -2.66 -0.99
C SER A 23 15.21 -1.13 -0.98
N GLN A 24 14.79 -0.55 0.14
CA GLN A 24 14.54 0.90 0.30
C GLN A 24 13.71 1.49 -0.85
N SER A 25 12.71 0.74 -1.32
CA SER A 25 11.95 1.09 -2.54
C SER A 25 10.50 1.41 -2.22
N ILE A 26 9.94 2.42 -2.87
CA ILE A 26 8.50 2.68 -2.82
C ILE A 26 7.79 1.70 -3.76
N VAL A 27 6.82 0.99 -3.21
CA VAL A 27 6.05 -0.05 -3.91
C VAL A 27 4.57 0.21 -3.74
N LEU A 28 3.76 -0.30 -4.67
CA LEU A 28 2.31 -0.18 -4.61
C LEU A 28 1.73 -1.41 -3.90
N CYS A 29 1.03 -1.20 -2.79
CA CYS A 29 0.32 -2.26 -2.09
C CYS A 29 -0.76 -2.86 -2.99
N GLY A 30 -0.72 -4.17 -3.17
CA GLY A 30 -1.75 -4.94 -3.87
C GLY A 30 -2.74 -5.60 -2.92
N ALA A 31 -2.26 -6.25 -1.86
CA ALA A 31 -3.09 -6.88 -0.84
C ALA A 31 -2.32 -7.13 0.47
N TYR A 32 -3.00 -6.97 1.60
CA TYR A 32 -2.55 -7.37 2.93
C TYR A 32 -3.30 -8.65 3.36
N THR A 33 -2.57 -9.67 3.79
CA THR A 33 -3.15 -10.95 4.23
C THR A 33 -2.85 -11.25 5.70
N GLY A 34 -2.73 -10.21 6.54
CA GLY A 34 -2.30 -10.34 7.93
C GLY A 34 -0.78 -10.39 8.06
N SER A 35 -0.15 -11.55 7.84
CA SER A 35 1.30 -11.67 8.02
C SER A 35 2.13 -11.20 6.82
N HIS A 36 1.52 -11.08 5.64
CA HIS A 36 2.22 -10.79 4.39
C HIS A 36 1.53 -9.69 3.59
N ILE A 37 2.33 -9.01 2.78
CA ILE A 37 1.89 -8.02 1.79
C ILE A 37 2.31 -8.48 0.41
N LYS A 38 1.37 -8.42 -0.53
CA LYS A 38 1.67 -8.45 -1.96
C LYS A 38 1.80 -7.01 -2.43
N ALA A 39 2.90 -6.68 -3.07
CA ALA A 39 3.14 -5.36 -3.62
C ALA A 39 3.65 -5.44 -5.07
N LEU A 40 3.33 -4.43 -5.87
CA LEU A 40 3.88 -4.26 -7.21
C LEU A 40 5.16 -3.43 -7.12
N HIS A 41 6.25 -4.00 -7.61
CA HIS A 41 7.56 -3.37 -7.70
C HIS A 41 8.14 -3.59 -9.11
N ASN A 42 8.36 -2.51 -9.86
CA ASN A 42 8.98 -2.56 -11.20
C ASN A 42 8.35 -3.60 -12.15
N GLY A 43 7.01 -3.64 -12.19
CA GLY A 43 6.26 -4.57 -13.06
C GLY A 43 6.20 -6.02 -12.55
N LYS A 44 6.79 -6.32 -11.39
CA LYS A 44 6.74 -7.64 -10.75
C LYS A 44 5.98 -7.58 -9.45
N VAL A 45 5.23 -8.63 -9.15
CA VAL A 45 4.59 -8.78 -7.83
C VAL A 45 5.60 -9.40 -6.88
N ILE A 46 5.90 -8.70 -5.80
CA ILE A 46 6.66 -9.21 -4.67
C ILE A 46 5.68 -9.59 -3.55
N LYS A 47 6.01 -10.64 -2.79
CA LYS A 47 5.28 -11.03 -1.59
C LYS A 47 6.29 -11.18 -0.47
N ASP A 48 6.09 -10.46 0.62
CA ASP A 48 6.97 -10.53 1.77
C ASP A 48 6.19 -10.27 3.07
N ARG A 49 6.83 -10.46 4.22
CA ARG A 49 6.23 -10.24 5.55
C ARG A 49 5.90 -8.77 5.76
N ALA A 50 4.83 -8.50 6.49
CA ALA A 50 4.37 -7.14 6.77
C ALA A 50 5.43 -6.27 7.47
N GLU A 51 6.28 -6.89 8.31
CA GLU A 51 7.40 -6.24 9.02
C GLU A 51 8.45 -5.60 8.07
N ASN A 52 8.53 -6.09 6.84
CA ASN A 52 9.43 -5.55 5.82
C ASN A 52 8.85 -4.33 5.10
N PHE A 53 7.67 -3.85 5.51
CA PHE A 53 7.02 -2.70 4.91
C PHE A 53 6.72 -1.61 5.94
N LYS A 54 6.74 -0.36 5.50
CA LYS A 54 6.31 0.81 6.29
C LYS A 54 5.32 1.65 5.51
N LYS A 55 4.33 2.23 6.19
CA LYS A 55 3.41 3.19 5.58
C LYS A 55 4.08 4.54 5.40
N ILE A 56 3.61 5.28 4.41
CA ILE A 56 4.10 6.61 4.09
C ILE A 56 3.11 7.62 4.67
N LYS A 57 3.59 8.53 5.51
CA LYS A 57 2.79 9.64 6.00
C LYS A 57 2.69 10.70 4.90
N ILE A 58 1.52 10.77 4.29
CA ILE A 58 1.19 11.73 3.24
C ILE A 58 0.46 12.91 3.88
N GLY A 59 0.93 14.14 3.64
CA GLY A 59 0.28 15.34 4.18
C GLY A 59 -1.09 15.59 3.54
N MET A 60 -1.94 16.41 4.19
CA MET A 60 -3.30 16.72 3.68
C MET A 60 -3.29 17.33 2.27
N LYS A 61 -2.22 18.07 1.90
CA LYS A 61 -2.06 18.65 0.55
C LYS A 61 -1.83 17.60 -0.55
N GLU A 62 -1.33 16.42 -0.19
CA GLU A 62 -0.93 15.36 -1.13
C GLU A 62 -1.99 14.24 -1.23
N LYS A 63 -2.94 14.18 -0.29
CA LYS A 63 -4.14 13.35 -0.44
C LYS A 63 -5.03 13.95 -1.53
N LYS A 64 -4.78 13.60 -2.80
CA LYS A 64 -5.79 13.80 -3.86
C LYS A 64 -7.10 13.17 -3.40
N GLN A 65 -8.20 13.91 -3.52
CA GLN A 65 -9.54 13.37 -3.29
C GLN A 65 -9.67 12.06 -4.05
N LYS A 66 -10.03 10.98 -3.34
CA LYS A 66 -10.34 9.70 -3.98
C LYS A 66 -11.55 9.94 -4.89
N PHE A 67 -11.31 10.10 -6.19
CA PHE A 67 -12.35 10.07 -7.21
C PHE A 67 -12.78 8.62 -7.39
N VAL A 68 -13.55 8.12 -6.43
CA VAL A 68 -14.14 6.79 -6.52
C VAL A 68 -15.42 6.93 -7.33
N SER A 69 -15.33 6.80 -8.66
CA SER A 69 -16.51 6.38 -9.41
C SER A 69 -16.71 4.90 -9.10
N ARG A 70 -17.86 4.53 -8.52
CA ARG A 70 -18.23 3.11 -8.40
C ARG A 70 -18.10 2.50 -9.80
N CYS A 71 -17.30 1.43 -9.93
CA CYS A 71 -17.26 0.64 -11.15
C CYS A 71 -18.70 0.23 -11.49
N LYS A 72 -19.26 0.76 -12.59
CA LYS A 72 -20.64 0.46 -13.01
C LYS A 72 -20.77 -0.90 -13.71
N ALA A 73 -19.65 -1.60 -13.95
CA ALA A 73 -19.62 -2.79 -14.79
C ALA A 73 -19.92 -4.10 -14.04
N CYS A 74 -19.68 -4.16 -12.72
CA CYS A 74 -19.81 -5.41 -11.95
C CYS A 74 -21.16 -5.56 -11.22
N GLY A 75 -22.20 -4.83 -11.66
CA GLY A 75 -23.56 -4.93 -11.11
C GLY A 75 -24.45 -5.80 -12.00
N LYS A 76 -24.20 -7.11 -12.05
CA LYS A 76 -25.14 -8.13 -12.50
C LYS A 76 -24.99 -9.36 -11.62
#